data_AF-A0A522VBW3-F1
#
_entry.id   AF-A0A522VBW3-F1
#
_cell.length_a   1.000
_cell.length_b   1.000
_cell.length_c   1.000
_cell.angle_alpha   90.00
_cell.angle_beta   90.00
_cell.angle_gamma   90.00
#
_symmetry.space_group_name_H-M   'P 1'
#
loop_
_entity.id
_entity.type
_entity.pdbx_description
1 polymer ?
#
loop_
_entity_poly.entity_id
_entity_poly.type
_entity_poly.pdbx_seq_one_letter_code
_entity_poly.pdbx_strand_id
1 'polypeptide(L)'
;MMKRLCTALLILCLGVQTLNAQESGVNCGGAITSAEKRGCADKDNLCRQLAPLLKSYFSIQTPPSPFIERLARAYPRILQIDASKNKRTLEGYRQHLSKQYRVSTQLDDALKALGDDSLSYSFRHIRGSSLHAVESLQGTGSCQRLVLFEANSAREAKFIDLPEYARYDDCPFGGVGAGYSSAWLGSIEGQTAFISEDTFSDLTRIYLSPFVNSAWGETCEIDIGFPIDIKLAESFCQAGRSCIPFNKVALPLARAFKKDKTLSSFLSEPEPSPEALSMFDRMRLLAPNPDSDIVAQTFGRAISTSYEVFEWGSPVLPVMVNGRVYLARVGRAILGWRVSEDIWVGFYELVEEQLAPVASALVTPLRQGNAQISIRKREDHP
;
A
#
# COMPACT_ATOMS: atom_id res chain seq x y z
N MET A 1 28.46 21.98 -11.74
CA MET A 1 27.73 20.72 -12.00
C MET A 1 26.21 20.82 -11.79
N MET A 2 25.71 21.70 -10.90
CA MET A 2 24.26 21.92 -10.63
C MET A 2 23.41 22.46 -11.80
N LYS A 3 23.99 23.06 -12.86
CA LYS A 3 23.21 23.62 -13.99
C LYS A 3 22.61 22.58 -14.95
N ARG A 4 23.06 21.32 -14.91
CA ARG A 4 22.56 20.26 -15.81
C ARG A 4 21.32 19.52 -15.28
N LEU A 5 20.99 19.68 -13.99
CA LEU A 5 19.85 19.02 -13.37
C LEU A 5 18.51 19.70 -13.73
N CYS A 6 18.47 21.04 -13.78
CA CYS A 6 17.25 21.76 -14.18
C CYS A 6 16.87 21.58 -15.65
N THR A 7 17.82 21.30 -16.54
CA THR A 7 17.54 21.13 -17.98
C THR A 7 16.97 19.75 -18.30
N ALA A 8 17.34 18.70 -17.54
CA ALA A 8 16.71 17.38 -17.67
C ALA A 8 15.24 17.37 -17.17
N LEU A 9 14.91 18.25 -16.21
CA LEU A 9 13.56 18.43 -15.69
C LEU A 9 12.57 19.08 -16.68
N LEU A 10 13.04 20.00 -17.54
CA LEU A 10 12.16 20.72 -18.48
C LEU A 10 11.76 19.85 -19.69
N ILE A 11 12.64 18.95 -20.13
CA ILE A 11 12.42 18.13 -21.33
C ILE A 11 11.39 17.01 -21.07
N LEU A 12 11.30 16.49 -19.85
CA LEU A 12 10.29 15.49 -19.46
C LEU A 12 8.90 16.10 -19.24
N CYS A 13 8.80 17.38 -18.89
CA CYS A 13 7.50 18.07 -18.78
C CYS A 13 6.95 18.55 -20.14
N LEU A 14 7.82 18.90 -21.09
CA LEU A 14 7.40 19.38 -22.42
C LEU A 14 7.00 18.24 -23.38
N GLY A 15 7.36 17.00 -23.09
CA GLY A 15 6.98 15.84 -23.91
C GLY A 15 5.57 15.28 -23.66
N VAL A 16 4.85 15.77 -22.63
CA VAL A 16 3.53 15.24 -22.22
C VAL A 16 2.38 16.20 -22.57
N GLN A 17 2.67 17.40 -23.09
CA GLN A 17 1.63 18.42 -23.39
C GLN A 17 1.21 18.53 -24.86
N THR A 18 1.71 17.68 -25.76
CA THR A 18 1.20 17.63 -27.15
C THR A 18 0.27 16.43 -27.34
N LEU A 19 -0.84 16.41 -26.61
CA LEU A 19 -2.09 15.69 -26.92
C LEU A 19 -3.13 16.13 -25.88
N ASN A 20 -4.11 16.92 -26.34
CA ASN A 20 -5.19 17.56 -25.57
C ASN A 20 -4.83 18.89 -24.89
N ALA A 21 -4.66 19.93 -25.71
CA ALA A 21 -4.91 21.31 -25.30
C ALA A 21 -6.11 21.85 -26.09
N GLN A 22 -7.31 21.74 -25.52
CA GLN A 22 -8.37 22.70 -25.74
C GLN A 22 -9.12 22.87 -24.41
N GLU A 23 -9.14 24.12 -23.92
CA GLU A 23 -9.91 24.64 -22.78
C GLU A 23 -9.45 24.27 -21.36
N SER A 24 -8.52 25.05 -20.82
CA SER A 24 -8.71 25.80 -19.56
C SER A 24 -7.45 26.57 -19.20
N GLY A 25 -7.58 27.90 -19.08
CA GLY A 25 -6.47 28.79 -18.75
C GLY A 25 -6.04 28.62 -17.29
N VAL A 26 -4.76 28.31 -17.08
CA VAL A 26 -4.09 28.45 -15.78
C VAL A 26 -2.85 29.32 -16.00
N ASN A 27 -2.85 30.47 -15.34
CA ASN A 27 -1.83 31.50 -15.42
C ASN A 27 -0.76 31.22 -14.35
N CYS A 28 0.46 30.87 -14.78
CA CYS A 28 1.62 30.71 -13.89
C CYS A 28 2.67 31.77 -14.26
N GLY A 29 2.50 32.98 -13.72
CA GLY A 29 3.45 34.08 -13.89
C GLY A 29 3.67 34.82 -12.58
N GLY A 30 4.76 34.51 -11.87
CA GLY A 30 5.24 35.25 -10.70
C GLY A 30 6.76 35.18 -10.62
N ALA A 31 7.42 36.32 -10.83
CA ALA A 31 8.87 36.47 -10.90
C ALA A 31 9.52 36.33 -9.51
N ILE A 32 10.64 35.60 -9.44
CA ILE A 32 11.49 35.52 -8.25
C ILE A 32 12.71 36.44 -8.47
N THR A 33 12.82 37.48 -7.63
CA THR A 33 13.94 38.42 -7.62
C THR A 33 15.14 37.85 -6.87
N SER A 34 16.33 38.23 -7.35
CA SER A 34 17.63 37.72 -6.95
C SER A 34 18.18 38.44 -5.71
N ALA A 35 17.78 38.04 -4.50
CA ALA A 35 18.43 38.53 -3.29
C ALA A 35 18.26 37.60 -2.06
N GLU A 36 18.49 36.30 -2.21
CA GLU A 36 18.65 35.39 -1.05
C GLU A 36 19.49 34.17 -1.48
N LYS A 37 20.79 34.42 -1.69
CA LYS A 37 21.80 33.40 -1.93
C LYS A 37 22.86 33.48 -0.83
N ARG A 38 22.60 32.77 0.27
CA ARG A 38 23.60 32.13 1.17
C ARG A 38 22.87 31.65 2.43
N GLY A 39 22.55 30.35 2.51
CA GLY A 39 22.05 29.74 3.76
C GLY A 39 21.10 28.54 3.66
N CYS A 40 20.41 28.30 2.54
CA CYS A 40 19.41 27.23 2.42
C CYS A 40 19.83 26.10 1.47
N ALA A 41 20.97 25.46 1.74
CA ALA A 41 21.39 24.28 0.98
C ALA A 41 20.98 22.99 1.71
N ASP A 42 20.39 22.08 0.93
CA ASP A 42 20.27 20.61 1.12
C ASP A 42 19.01 19.94 1.69
N LYS A 43 17.95 20.65 2.08
CA LYS A 43 16.75 19.98 2.64
C LYS A 43 15.63 19.68 1.62
N ASP A 44 15.38 20.61 0.70
CA ASP A 44 14.31 20.44 -0.31
C ASP A 44 14.76 19.69 -1.58
N ASN A 45 16.02 19.27 -1.64
CA ASN A 45 16.61 18.80 -2.89
C ASN A 45 16.09 17.39 -3.26
N LEU A 46 16.05 16.47 -2.30
CA LEU A 46 15.70 15.06 -2.55
C LEU A 46 14.30 14.87 -3.14
N CYS A 47 13.28 15.51 -2.55
CA CYS A 47 11.90 15.37 -3.02
C CYS A 47 11.69 16.03 -4.37
N ARG A 48 12.31 17.21 -4.59
CA ARG A 48 12.26 17.91 -5.88
C ARG A 48 12.94 17.11 -6.99
N GLN A 49 13.96 16.31 -6.66
CA GLN A 49 14.64 15.45 -7.63
C GLN A 49 13.83 14.23 -8.04
N LEU A 50 13.05 13.63 -7.13
CA LEU A 50 12.21 12.47 -7.43
C LEU A 50 10.92 12.83 -8.17
N ALA A 51 10.26 13.96 -7.84
CA ALA A 51 8.98 14.36 -8.41
C ALA A 51 8.84 14.25 -9.95
N PRO A 52 9.83 14.67 -10.76
CA PRO A 52 9.75 14.61 -12.21
C PRO A 52 9.83 13.17 -12.74
N LEU A 53 10.63 12.30 -12.11
CA LEU A 53 10.74 10.89 -12.49
C LEU A 53 9.43 10.16 -12.27
N LEU A 54 8.79 10.47 -11.13
CA LEU A 54 7.47 9.98 -10.78
C LEU A 54 6.46 10.32 -11.88
N LYS A 55 6.37 11.61 -12.27
CA LYS A 55 5.45 12.07 -13.33
C LYS A 55 5.63 11.31 -14.66
N SER A 56 6.87 11.03 -15.07
CA SER A 56 7.12 10.30 -16.32
C SER A 56 6.79 8.80 -16.26
N TYR A 57 6.77 8.22 -15.06
CA TYR A 57 6.57 6.78 -14.88
C TYR A 57 5.08 6.38 -14.79
N PHE A 58 4.19 7.29 -14.39
CA PHE A 58 2.78 6.99 -14.11
C PHE A 58 1.85 6.81 -15.31
N SER A 59 2.38 6.75 -16.54
CA SER A 59 1.59 6.42 -17.73
C SER A 59 1.37 4.91 -17.93
N ILE A 60 1.95 4.05 -17.08
CA ILE A 60 1.97 2.59 -17.28
C ILE A 60 1.08 1.88 -16.26
N GLN A 61 -0.03 1.29 -16.73
CA GLN A 61 -0.80 0.30 -15.98
C GLN A 61 -0.03 -1.03 -15.96
N THR A 62 0.53 -1.47 -14.83
CA THR A 62 1.00 -2.85 -14.52
C THR A 62 1.83 -2.84 -13.20
N PRO A 63 2.27 -3.99 -12.63
CA PRO A 63 1.62 -5.10 -11.94
C PRO A 63 2.08 -5.10 -10.42
N PRO A 64 2.00 -6.18 -9.59
CA PRO A 64 2.04 -6.07 -8.11
C PRO A 64 3.43 -5.88 -7.48
N SER A 65 4.45 -5.48 -8.26
CA SER A 65 5.75 -5.16 -7.64
C SER A 65 5.67 -3.84 -6.87
N PRO A 66 6.51 -3.61 -5.85
CA PRO A 66 6.60 -2.29 -5.25
C PRO A 66 7.04 -1.25 -6.28
N PHE A 67 6.43 -0.06 -6.22
CA PHE A 67 6.69 1.03 -7.15
C PHE A 67 8.16 1.47 -7.11
N ILE A 68 8.76 1.51 -5.92
CA ILE A 68 10.17 1.91 -5.74
C ILE A 68 11.14 0.99 -6.50
N GLU A 69 10.90 -0.32 -6.51
CA GLU A 69 11.76 -1.26 -7.25
C GLU A 69 11.70 -1.03 -8.76
N ARG A 70 10.50 -0.72 -9.26
CA ARG A 70 10.31 -0.39 -10.67
C ARG A 70 11.02 0.91 -11.04
N LEU A 71 10.90 1.93 -10.19
CA LEU A 71 11.55 3.22 -10.40
C LEU A 71 13.09 3.08 -10.38
N ALA A 72 13.63 2.29 -9.46
CA ALA A 72 15.06 2.01 -9.40
C ALA A 72 15.59 1.29 -10.65
N ARG A 73 14.81 0.34 -11.20
CA ARG A 73 15.15 -0.33 -12.47
C ARG A 73 15.10 0.63 -13.66
N ALA A 74 14.13 1.54 -13.70
CA ALA A 74 13.99 2.50 -14.80
C ALA A 74 15.05 3.62 -14.74
N TYR A 75 15.46 4.04 -13.55
CA TYR A 75 16.39 5.15 -13.33
C TYR A 75 17.56 4.78 -12.41
N PRO A 76 18.37 3.76 -12.74
CA PRO A 76 19.41 3.22 -11.85
C PRO A 76 20.58 4.19 -11.56
N ARG A 77 20.67 5.29 -12.31
CA ARG A 77 21.63 6.37 -12.06
C ARG A 77 21.14 7.39 -11.03
N ILE A 78 19.83 7.48 -10.85
CA ILE A 78 19.19 8.43 -9.94
C ILE A 78 18.76 7.72 -8.68
N LEU A 79 18.03 6.62 -8.79
CA LEU A 79 17.60 5.81 -7.66
C LEU A 79 18.29 4.45 -7.72
N GLN A 80 19.04 4.15 -6.67
CA GLN A 80 19.59 2.82 -6.43
C GLN A 80 18.96 2.28 -5.16
N ILE A 81 18.40 1.09 -5.24
CA ILE A 81 18.03 0.32 -4.05
C ILE A 81 18.87 -0.94 -4.05
N ASP A 82 19.13 -1.47 -2.86
CA ASP A 82 19.98 -2.64 -2.74
C ASP A 82 19.36 -3.86 -3.43
N ALA A 83 20.09 -4.39 -4.42
CA ALA A 83 19.69 -5.55 -5.21
C ALA A 83 20.39 -6.86 -4.78
N SER A 84 21.40 -6.82 -3.90
CA SER A 84 22.12 -8.03 -3.49
C SER A 84 21.33 -8.82 -2.44
N LYS A 85 20.58 -9.84 -2.85
CA LYS A 85 19.94 -10.78 -1.92
C LYS A 85 20.87 -11.95 -1.60
N ASN A 86 21.89 -11.70 -0.78
CA ASN A 86 22.67 -12.79 -0.20
C ASN A 86 21.87 -13.39 0.95
N LYS A 87 21.16 -14.50 0.67
CA LYS A 87 20.41 -15.23 1.70
C LYS A 87 21.37 -16.00 2.60
N ARG A 88 21.27 -15.77 3.91
CA ARG A 88 22.01 -16.50 4.96
C ARG A 88 21.10 -16.75 6.16
N THR A 89 21.45 -17.72 7.00
CA THR A 89 20.88 -17.84 8.35
C THR A 89 21.36 -16.67 9.21
N LEU A 90 20.67 -16.39 10.32
CA LEU A 90 21.04 -15.31 11.22
C LEU A 90 22.43 -15.54 11.83
N GLU A 91 22.70 -16.75 12.30
CA GLU A 91 23.99 -17.11 12.86
C GLU A 91 25.12 -17.03 11.80
N GLY A 92 24.86 -17.52 10.60
CA GLY A 92 25.82 -17.39 9.48
C GLY A 92 26.10 -15.92 9.13
N TYR A 93 25.13 -15.04 9.36
CA TYR A 93 25.29 -13.59 9.19
C TYR A 93 26.08 -12.96 10.33
N ARG A 94 25.76 -13.28 11.59
CA ARG A 94 26.49 -12.80 12.77
C ARG A 94 27.97 -13.19 12.71
N GLN A 95 28.27 -14.43 12.30
CA GLN A 95 29.63 -14.89 12.06
C GLN A 95 30.34 -14.16 10.91
N HIS A 96 29.60 -13.79 9.86
CA HIS A 96 30.16 -13.00 8.77
C HIS A 96 30.52 -11.59 9.24
N LEU A 97 29.62 -10.94 9.98
CA LEU A 97 29.86 -9.62 10.55
C LEU A 97 31.02 -9.63 11.53
N SER A 98 31.10 -10.58 12.46
CA SER A 98 32.18 -10.62 13.46
C SER A 98 33.57 -10.84 12.87
N LYS A 99 33.65 -11.49 11.69
CA LYS A 99 34.91 -11.61 10.93
C LYS A 99 35.37 -10.30 10.31
N GLN A 100 34.44 -9.41 9.99
CA GLN A 100 34.71 -8.14 9.31
C GLN A 100 34.75 -6.95 10.25
N TYR A 101 33.96 -6.99 11.32
CA TYR A 101 33.65 -5.87 12.20
C TYR A 101 33.62 -6.31 13.67
N ARG A 102 34.01 -5.40 14.55
CA ARG A 102 33.65 -5.40 15.96
C ARG A 102 32.20 -4.94 16.09
N VAL A 103 31.31 -5.91 16.32
CA VAL A 103 29.87 -5.70 16.48
C VAL A 103 29.58 -5.14 17.87
N SER A 104 28.85 -4.03 17.94
CA SER A 104 28.37 -3.46 19.21
C SER A 104 27.32 -4.38 19.87
N THR A 105 27.22 -4.34 21.20
CA THR A 105 26.21 -5.12 21.96
C THR A 105 24.78 -4.82 21.47
N GLN A 106 24.45 -3.54 21.29
CA GLN A 106 23.14 -3.12 20.80
C GLN A 106 22.82 -3.70 19.41
N LEU A 107 23.80 -3.76 18.51
CA LEU A 107 23.61 -4.38 17.19
C LEU A 107 23.41 -5.89 17.32
N ASP A 108 24.19 -6.58 18.15
CA ASP A 108 24.02 -8.02 18.35
C ASP A 108 22.63 -8.36 18.93
N ASP A 109 22.15 -7.55 19.88
CA ASP A 109 20.83 -7.71 20.47
C ASP A 109 19.71 -7.42 19.46
N ALA A 110 19.85 -6.36 18.64
CA ALA A 110 18.91 -6.07 17.56
C ALA A 110 18.86 -7.19 16.51
N LEU A 111 20.01 -7.77 16.16
CA LEU A 111 20.09 -8.90 15.24
C LEU A 111 19.42 -10.15 15.81
N LYS A 112 19.64 -10.48 17.09
CA LYS A 112 18.92 -11.58 17.76
C LYS A 112 17.41 -11.35 17.80
N ALA A 113 17.00 -10.10 18.04
CA ALA A 113 15.59 -9.75 18.08
C ALA A 113 14.90 -9.93 16.73
N LEU A 114 15.64 -9.91 15.61
CA LEU A 114 15.05 -10.15 14.29
C LEU A 114 14.38 -11.51 14.20
N GLY A 115 14.83 -12.57 14.86
CA GLY A 115 14.16 -13.88 14.81
C GLY A 115 15.10 -15.04 15.04
N ASP A 116 14.65 -16.26 14.71
CA ASP A 116 15.46 -17.47 14.84
C ASP A 116 16.19 -17.85 13.53
N ASP A 117 17.04 -18.88 13.60
CA ASP A 117 17.85 -19.36 12.47
C ASP A 117 17.05 -20.11 11.39
N SER A 118 15.75 -20.39 11.59
CA SER A 118 14.91 -21.06 10.60
C SER A 118 14.50 -20.13 9.44
N LEU A 119 14.68 -18.82 9.64
CA LEU A 119 14.29 -17.80 8.68
C LEU A 119 15.41 -17.46 7.69
N SER A 120 15.02 -16.99 6.51
CA SER A 120 15.96 -16.43 5.53
C SER A 120 16.15 -14.94 5.78
N TYR A 121 17.41 -14.52 5.91
CA TYR A 121 17.78 -13.11 6.08
C TYR A 121 18.42 -12.59 4.80
N SER A 122 18.09 -11.35 4.44
CA SER A 122 18.70 -10.62 3.33
C SER A 122 19.60 -9.53 3.87
N PHE A 123 20.85 -9.51 3.42
CA PHE A 123 21.79 -8.44 3.72
C PHE A 123 21.84 -7.42 2.58
N ARG A 124 21.73 -6.15 2.93
CA ARG A 124 21.67 -5.02 2.00
C ARG A 124 22.78 -4.02 2.33
N HIS A 125 23.52 -3.60 1.31
CA HIS A 125 24.56 -2.58 1.41
C HIS A 125 24.59 -1.70 0.15
N ILE A 126 24.46 -0.38 0.33
CA ILE A 126 24.62 0.58 -0.75
C ILE A 126 26.10 0.85 -0.96
N ARG A 127 26.57 0.65 -2.19
CA ARG A 127 27.94 0.98 -2.58
C ARG A 127 28.27 2.45 -2.27
N GLY A 128 29.35 2.66 -1.51
CA GLY A 128 29.81 3.99 -1.13
C GLY A 128 29.15 4.56 0.13
N SER A 129 28.23 3.82 0.75
CA SER A 129 27.66 4.14 2.06
C SER A 129 28.32 3.32 3.16
N SER A 130 28.39 3.88 4.38
CA SER A 130 28.69 3.16 5.63
C SER A 130 27.47 2.42 6.18
N LEU A 131 26.27 2.70 5.63
CA LEU A 131 25.02 2.15 6.14
C LEU A 131 24.71 0.78 5.51
N HIS A 132 24.26 -0.12 6.36
CA HIS A 132 23.90 -1.49 6.04
C HIS A 132 22.52 -1.81 6.61
N ALA A 133 21.84 -2.79 6.01
CA ALA A 133 20.61 -3.33 6.54
C ALA A 133 20.60 -4.85 6.55
N VAL A 134 19.99 -5.42 7.59
CA VAL A 134 19.60 -6.83 7.66
C VAL A 134 18.10 -6.88 7.68
N GLU A 135 17.55 -7.68 6.78
CA GLU A 135 16.13 -7.81 6.59
C GLU A 135 15.69 -9.25 6.84
N SER A 136 14.54 -9.40 7.46
CA SER A 136 13.78 -10.65 7.45
C SER A 136 12.33 -10.37 7.06
N LEU A 137 11.77 -11.23 6.21
CA LEU A 137 10.34 -11.21 5.90
C LEU A 137 9.69 -12.35 6.69
N GLN A 138 8.78 -12.00 7.60
CA GLN A 138 8.23 -12.95 8.58
C GLN A 138 6.72 -12.98 8.58
N GLY A 139 6.21 -14.09 9.12
CA GLY A 139 4.79 -14.32 9.34
C GLY A 139 4.01 -14.59 8.05
N THR A 140 2.74 -14.96 8.23
CA THR A 140 1.79 -15.27 7.15
C THR A 140 1.37 -14.04 6.36
N GLY A 141 1.97 -12.89 6.62
CA GLY A 141 2.39 -12.22 5.41
C GLY A 141 3.19 -10.98 5.57
N SER A 142 4.46 -11.33 5.57
CA SER A 142 5.48 -10.53 4.94
C SER A 142 5.72 -9.25 5.71
N CYS A 143 5.50 -9.28 7.04
CA CYS A 143 5.95 -8.23 7.92
C CYS A 143 7.46 -8.10 7.72
N GLN A 144 7.89 -6.92 7.28
CA GLN A 144 9.28 -6.67 7.02
C GLN A 144 9.95 -6.18 8.29
N ARG A 145 10.95 -6.92 8.74
CA ARG A 145 11.78 -6.57 9.90
C ARG A 145 13.15 -6.15 9.40
N LEU A 146 13.62 -5.00 9.89
CA LEU A 146 14.85 -4.37 9.44
C LEU A 146 15.71 -3.98 10.63
N VAL A 147 16.99 -4.37 10.60
CA VAL A 147 18.02 -3.82 11.49
C VAL A 147 18.99 -3.02 10.64
N LEU A 148 19.13 -1.73 10.95
CA LEU A 148 20.09 -0.86 10.30
C LEU A 148 21.34 -0.73 11.17
N PHE A 149 22.49 -0.64 10.52
CA PHE A 149 23.73 -0.38 11.22
C PHE A 149 24.74 0.33 10.34
N GLU A 150 25.54 1.17 10.97
CA GLU A 150 26.67 1.84 10.34
C GLU A 150 27.95 1.03 10.60
N ALA A 151 28.68 0.71 9.54
CA ALA A 151 30.00 0.11 9.63
C ALA A 151 31.07 1.05 9.06
N ASN A 152 32.09 1.35 9.86
CA ASN A 152 33.15 2.29 9.49
C ASN A 152 34.44 1.58 9.06
N SER A 153 35.39 2.37 8.53
CA SER A 153 36.71 1.89 8.13
C SER A 153 37.56 1.36 9.30
N ALA A 154 37.24 1.77 10.53
CA ALA A 154 37.84 1.23 11.76
C ALA A 154 37.29 -0.15 12.16
N ARG A 155 36.49 -0.77 11.29
CA ARG A 155 35.84 -2.07 11.48
C ARG A 155 34.93 -2.08 12.70
N GLU A 156 34.27 -0.99 13.02
CA GLU A 156 33.24 -0.98 14.06
C GLU A 156 31.85 -0.93 13.41
N ALA A 157 30.94 -1.82 13.85
CA ALA A 157 29.55 -1.87 13.40
C ALA A 157 28.61 -1.47 14.54
N LYS A 158 27.90 -0.34 14.35
CA LYS A 158 27.00 0.26 15.34
C LYS A 158 25.57 0.22 14.84
N PHE A 159 24.66 -0.22 15.71
CA PHE A 159 23.24 -0.16 15.45
C PHE A 159 22.79 1.29 15.17
N ILE A 160 21.86 1.43 14.23
CA ILE A 160 21.21 2.69 13.86
C ILE A 160 19.70 2.44 13.98
N ASP A 161 19.01 3.28 14.76
CA ASP A 161 17.56 3.23 14.84
C ASP A 161 16.93 3.43 13.46
N LEU A 162 15.70 2.94 13.24
CA LEU A 162 14.91 3.35 12.09
C LEU A 162 14.53 4.85 12.20
N PRO A 163 14.25 5.53 11.07
CA PRO A 163 13.57 6.82 11.11
C PRO A 163 12.31 6.73 11.96
N GLU A 164 11.96 7.81 12.67
CA GLU A 164 10.87 7.82 13.66
C GLU A 164 9.57 7.24 13.10
N TYR A 165 9.18 7.63 11.89
CA TYR A 165 7.95 7.13 11.29
C TYR A 165 7.92 5.62 10.98
N ALA A 166 9.10 5.01 10.84
CA ALA A 166 9.25 3.61 10.50
C ALA A 166 9.32 2.74 11.77
N ARG A 167 9.28 3.36 12.96
CA ARG A 167 9.15 2.68 14.25
C ARG A 167 7.67 2.38 14.48
N TYR A 168 7.19 1.28 13.89
CA TYR A 168 5.80 0.86 14.07
C TYR A 168 5.70 -0.05 15.29
N ASP A 169 4.98 0.39 16.32
CA ASP A 169 4.77 -0.37 17.57
C ASP A 169 3.81 -1.56 17.38
N ASP A 170 2.90 -1.49 16.40
CA ASP A 170 1.90 -2.53 16.12
C ASP A 170 2.47 -3.74 15.36
N CYS A 171 3.72 -3.69 14.91
CA CYS A 171 4.49 -4.92 14.77
C CYS A 171 5.11 -5.15 16.15
N PRO A 172 4.65 -6.14 16.95
CA PRO A 172 5.02 -6.31 18.37
C PRO A 172 6.52 -6.44 18.67
N PHE A 173 7.38 -6.35 17.64
CA PHE A 173 8.83 -6.45 17.70
C PHE A 173 9.56 -5.46 16.75
N GLY A 174 9.00 -4.28 16.47
CA GLY A 174 9.70 -3.14 15.82
C GLY A 174 9.99 -3.29 14.33
N GLY A 175 8.97 -3.60 13.52
CA GLY A 175 9.08 -3.78 12.07
C GLY A 175 8.43 -2.64 11.26
N VAL A 176 8.78 -2.53 9.97
CA VAL A 176 8.05 -1.69 9.03
C VAL A 176 6.92 -2.52 8.41
N GLY A 177 5.71 -2.24 8.88
CA GLY A 177 4.45 -2.55 8.20
C GLY A 177 4.02 -4.01 8.14
N ALA A 178 2.78 -4.25 8.56
CA ALA A 178 2.02 -5.44 8.16
C ALA A 178 1.26 -5.12 6.87
N GLY A 179 1.21 -6.06 5.92
CA GLY A 179 0.38 -5.91 4.71
C GLY A 179 1.09 -5.27 3.51
N TYR A 180 0.74 -4.01 3.19
CA TYR A 180 1.08 -3.34 1.92
C TYR A 180 2.28 -2.39 1.97
N SER A 181 3.03 -2.43 3.06
CA SER A 181 4.20 -1.59 3.25
C SER A 181 5.47 -2.34 2.86
N SER A 182 6.45 -1.61 2.35
CA SER A 182 7.79 -2.13 2.09
C SER A 182 8.82 -1.03 2.28
N ALA A 183 10.02 -1.40 2.69
CA ALA A 183 11.11 -0.48 2.93
C ALA A 183 12.44 -0.98 2.35
N TRP A 184 13.28 -0.01 2.01
CA TRP A 184 14.58 -0.22 1.41
C TRP A 184 15.56 0.77 1.97
N LEU A 185 16.79 0.30 2.08
CA LEU A 185 17.96 1.16 2.07
C LEU A 185 18.33 1.42 0.59
N GLY A 186 18.44 2.70 0.23
CA GLY A 186 18.80 3.10 -1.13
C GLY A 186 19.60 4.41 -1.19
N SER A 187 20.01 4.81 -2.39
CA SER A 187 20.55 6.14 -2.66
C SER A 187 19.77 6.86 -3.74
N ILE A 188 19.59 8.16 -3.56
CA ILE A 188 18.95 9.07 -4.51
C ILE A 188 19.98 10.14 -4.88
N GLU A 189 20.40 10.16 -6.14
CA GLU A 189 21.51 10.99 -6.64
C GLU A 189 22.81 10.87 -5.81
N GLY A 190 23.05 9.68 -5.26
CA GLY A 190 24.21 9.39 -4.41
C GLY A 190 24.03 9.72 -2.92
N GLN A 191 22.93 10.40 -2.54
CA GLN A 191 22.57 10.59 -1.14
C GLN A 191 21.94 9.31 -0.60
N THR A 192 22.54 8.71 0.43
CA THR A 192 21.94 7.55 1.13
C THR A 192 20.64 7.98 1.78
N ALA A 193 19.60 7.15 1.67
CA ALA A 193 18.29 7.39 2.25
C ALA A 193 17.62 6.07 2.65
N PHE A 194 16.80 6.15 3.70
CA PHE A 194 15.79 5.14 4.00
C PHE A 194 14.52 5.49 3.24
N ILE A 195 14.00 4.51 2.51
CA ILE A 195 12.86 4.66 1.61
C ILE A 195 11.80 3.66 2.08
N SER A 196 10.60 4.12 2.39
CA SER A 196 9.46 3.21 2.56
C SER A 196 8.33 3.58 1.60
N GLU A 197 7.49 2.59 1.30
CA GLU A 197 6.37 2.68 0.41
C GLU A 197 5.18 1.97 1.05
N ASP A 198 4.07 2.69 1.19
CA ASP A 198 2.77 2.13 1.52
C ASP A 198 1.88 2.18 0.28
N THR A 199 1.28 1.05 -0.09
CA THR A 199 0.45 0.97 -1.30
C THR A 199 -0.99 0.61 -0.99
N PHE A 200 -1.90 1.49 -1.39
CA PHE A 200 -3.35 1.33 -1.35
C PHE A 200 -3.92 1.35 -2.78
N SER A 201 -5.22 1.10 -2.92
CA SER A 201 -5.88 1.10 -4.24
C SER A 201 -5.75 2.44 -4.99
N ASP A 202 -5.91 3.52 -4.25
CA ASP A 202 -6.07 4.91 -4.69
C ASP A 202 -4.91 5.81 -4.26
N LEU A 203 -3.97 5.28 -3.48
CA LEU A 203 -2.83 6.04 -2.98
C LEU A 203 -1.60 5.13 -2.93
N THR A 204 -0.46 5.62 -3.40
CA THR A 204 0.84 5.11 -3.00
C THR A 204 1.55 6.23 -2.26
N ARG A 205 1.97 5.96 -1.02
CA ARG A 205 2.69 6.92 -0.19
C ARG A 205 4.13 6.47 -0.06
N ILE A 206 5.06 7.37 -0.33
CA ILE A 206 6.50 7.10 -0.23
C ILE A 206 7.08 8.02 0.82
N TYR A 207 7.81 7.44 1.77
CA TYR A 207 8.56 8.18 2.77
C TYR A 207 10.05 8.08 2.51
N LEU A 208 10.75 9.19 2.67
CA LEU A 208 12.17 9.32 2.38
C LEU A 208 12.88 10.03 3.53
N SER A 209 13.81 9.37 4.19
CA SER A 209 14.68 9.99 5.18
C SER A 209 16.14 9.92 4.72
N PRO A 210 16.79 11.04 4.39
CA PRO A 210 18.19 11.03 4.05
C PRO A 210 19.03 10.65 5.27
N PHE A 211 20.12 9.90 5.06
CA PHE A 211 21.10 9.60 6.10
C PHE A 211 22.31 10.53 5.94
N VAL A 212 22.48 11.46 6.88
CA VAL A 212 23.51 12.51 6.81
C VAL A 212 24.19 12.63 8.17
N ASN A 213 25.52 12.68 8.19
CA ASN A 213 26.32 12.81 9.42
C ASN A 213 25.95 11.77 10.50
N SER A 214 25.80 10.50 10.09
CA SER A 214 25.43 9.37 10.96
C SER A 214 24.06 9.49 11.64
N ALA A 215 23.15 10.30 11.10
CA ALA A 215 21.79 10.45 11.61
C ALA A 215 20.75 10.51 10.48
N TRP A 216 19.50 10.20 10.81
CA TRP A 216 18.38 10.45 9.91
C TRP A 216 18.08 11.95 9.87
N GLY A 217 18.05 12.48 8.66
CA GLY A 217 17.47 13.78 8.39
C GLY A 217 15.95 13.71 8.38
N GLU A 218 15.36 14.87 8.11
CA GLU A 218 13.92 15.05 8.03
C GLU A 218 13.25 14.16 6.97
N THR A 219 12.07 13.63 7.33
CA THR A 219 11.31 12.74 6.44
C THR A 219 10.48 13.56 5.46
N CYS A 220 10.68 13.27 4.18
CA CYS A 220 9.81 13.73 3.12
C CYS A 220 8.74 12.69 2.80
N GLU A 221 7.52 13.15 2.55
CA GLU A 221 6.40 12.32 2.16
C GLU A 221 5.93 12.68 0.76
N ILE A 222 5.79 11.67 -0.08
CA ILE A 222 5.31 11.80 -1.44
C ILE A 222 4.03 10.98 -1.55
N ASP A 223 2.92 11.66 -1.76
CA ASP A 223 1.61 11.07 -1.96
C ASP A 223 1.30 11.02 -3.45
N ILE A 224 1.02 9.81 -3.92
CA ILE A 224 0.72 9.51 -5.31
C ILE A 224 -0.71 9.00 -5.36
N GLY A 225 -1.65 9.92 -5.56
CA GLY A 225 -3.07 9.64 -5.69
C GLY A 225 -3.41 9.08 -7.07
N PHE A 226 -4.26 8.07 -7.12
CA PHE A 226 -4.77 7.48 -8.34
C PHE A 226 -6.29 7.64 -8.37
N PRO A 227 -6.87 8.20 -9.44
CA PRO A 227 -8.29 8.01 -9.70
C PRO A 227 -8.59 6.51 -9.72
N ILE A 228 -9.63 6.11 -8.99
CA ILE A 228 -10.09 4.72 -8.97
C ILE A 228 -11.42 4.61 -9.70
N ASP A 229 -11.54 3.57 -10.51
CA ASP A 229 -12.81 3.10 -11.00
C ASP A 229 -13.11 1.75 -10.35
N ILE A 230 -14.28 1.67 -9.77
CA ILE A 230 -14.73 0.47 -9.08
C ILE A 230 -15.49 -0.36 -10.13
N LYS A 231 -14.99 -1.57 -10.38
CA LYS A 231 -15.58 -2.50 -11.35
C LYS A 231 -15.97 -3.82 -10.70
N LEU A 232 -17.04 -4.39 -11.22
CA LEU A 232 -17.41 -5.77 -10.95
C LEU A 232 -16.37 -6.69 -11.61
N ALA A 233 -15.57 -7.39 -10.81
CA ALA A 233 -14.53 -8.29 -11.28
C ALA A 233 -15.11 -9.68 -11.57
N GLU A 234 -15.87 -10.22 -10.62
CA GLU A 234 -16.47 -11.55 -10.72
C GLU A 234 -17.88 -11.56 -10.14
N SER A 235 -18.69 -12.52 -10.58
CA SER A 235 -20.03 -12.75 -10.05
C SER A 235 -20.35 -14.24 -10.04
N PHE A 236 -21.00 -14.66 -8.97
CA PHE A 236 -21.34 -16.05 -8.70
C PHE A 236 -22.80 -16.11 -8.31
N CYS A 237 -23.55 -17.03 -8.89
CA CYS A 237 -24.96 -17.24 -8.54
C CYS A 237 -25.26 -18.71 -8.43
N GLN A 238 -26.23 -19.01 -7.58
CA GLN A 238 -26.78 -20.35 -7.47
C GLN A 238 -27.20 -20.88 -8.85
N ALA A 239 -27.04 -22.19 -9.07
CA ALA A 239 -27.45 -22.84 -10.31
C ALA A 239 -28.91 -22.49 -10.66
N GLY A 240 -29.16 -22.14 -11.92
CA GLY A 240 -30.47 -21.74 -12.43
C GLY A 240 -30.86 -20.28 -12.17
N ARG A 241 -30.05 -19.48 -11.48
CA ARG A 241 -30.28 -18.03 -11.29
C ARG A 241 -29.41 -17.17 -12.19
N SER A 242 -29.95 -16.03 -12.63
CA SER A 242 -29.18 -15.01 -13.36
C SER A 242 -28.48 -14.05 -12.40
N CYS A 243 -27.20 -13.76 -12.63
CA CYS A 243 -26.46 -12.76 -11.86
C CYS A 243 -26.75 -11.31 -12.24
N ILE A 244 -27.34 -11.07 -13.42
CA ILE A 244 -27.58 -9.72 -13.95
C ILE A 244 -28.30 -8.81 -12.95
N PRO A 245 -29.42 -9.20 -12.31
CA PRO A 245 -30.13 -8.31 -11.39
C PRO A 245 -29.32 -8.04 -10.10
N PHE A 246 -28.57 -9.01 -9.59
CA PHE A 246 -27.71 -8.82 -8.41
C PHE A 246 -26.52 -7.91 -8.72
N ASN A 247 -25.91 -8.05 -9.90
CA ASN A 247 -24.79 -7.24 -10.34
C ASN A 247 -25.14 -5.75 -10.46
N LYS A 248 -26.38 -5.43 -10.84
CA LYS A 248 -26.90 -4.05 -10.87
C LYS A 248 -26.93 -3.39 -9.49
N VAL A 249 -27.08 -4.18 -8.43
CA VAL A 249 -27.09 -3.70 -7.04
C VAL A 249 -25.70 -3.76 -6.40
N ALA A 250 -24.93 -4.82 -6.69
CA ALA A 250 -23.62 -5.04 -6.07
C ALA A 250 -22.65 -3.88 -6.30
N LEU A 251 -22.59 -3.34 -7.52
CA LEU A 251 -21.63 -2.29 -7.85
C LEU A 251 -21.95 -0.95 -7.15
N PRO A 252 -23.17 -0.39 -7.22
CA PRO A 252 -23.55 0.78 -6.42
C PRO A 252 -23.31 0.59 -4.92
N LEU A 253 -23.61 -0.61 -4.42
CA LEU A 253 -23.46 -0.94 -3.01
C LEU A 253 -21.98 -0.96 -2.57
N ALA A 254 -21.10 -1.60 -3.35
CA ALA A 254 -19.67 -1.58 -3.10
C ALA A 254 -19.08 -0.15 -3.20
N ARG A 255 -19.58 0.67 -4.12
CA ARG A 255 -19.21 2.09 -4.22
C ARG A 255 -19.63 2.91 -3.00
N ALA A 256 -20.82 2.64 -2.46
CA ALA A 256 -21.27 3.26 -1.23
C ALA A 256 -20.42 2.82 -0.04
N PHE A 257 -20.13 1.52 0.07
CA PHE A 257 -19.30 0.96 1.14
C PHE A 257 -17.88 1.54 1.15
N LYS A 258 -17.28 1.74 -0.03
CA LYS A 258 -15.95 2.39 -0.14
C LYS A 258 -15.96 3.82 0.42
N LYS A 259 -17.08 4.54 0.30
CA LYS A 259 -17.22 5.93 0.81
C LYS A 259 -17.58 5.97 2.30
N ASP A 260 -18.45 5.07 2.73
CA ASP A 260 -18.93 4.93 4.10
C ASP A 260 -19.05 3.45 4.44
N LYS A 261 -18.15 2.96 5.28
CA LYS A 261 -18.15 1.55 5.73
C LYS A 261 -19.41 1.17 6.49
N THR A 262 -20.12 2.13 7.08
CA THR A 262 -21.38 1.87 7.81
C THR A 262 -22.58 1.78 6.89
N LEU A 263 -22.45 2.22 5.63
CA LEU A 263 -23.53 2.31 4.65
C LEU A 263 -24.74 3.13 5.15
N SER A 264 -24.51 4.07 6.06
CA SER A 264 -25.56 4.85 6.72
C SER A 264 -26.42 5.66 5.74
N SER A 265 -25.84 6.08 4.62
CA SER A 265 -26.50 6.85 3.57
C SER A 265 -26.98 6.01 2.38
N PHE A 266 -26.79 4.68 2.40
CA PHE A 266 -27.21 3.84 1.28
C PHE A 266 -28.71 3.54 1.37
N LEU A 267 -29.45 3.91 0.34
CA LEU A 267 -30.86 3.61 0.20
C LEU A 267 -31.04 2.55 -0.88
N SER A 268 -31.73 1.46 -0.53
CA SER A 268 -32.16 0.48 -1.53
C SER A 268 -33.21 1.10 -2.45
N GLU A 269 -33.08 0.87 -3.75
CA GLU A 269 -34.06 1.29 -4.74
C GLU A 269 -34.69 0.06 -5.45
N PRO A 270 -36.04 -0.08 -5.43
CA PRO A 270 -36.99 0.73 -4.68
C PRO A 270 -36.79 0.60 -3.15
N GLU A 271 -37.33 1.56 -2.41
CA GLU A 271 -37.35 1.50 -0.95
C GLU A 271 -38.12 0.25 -0.48
N PRO A 272 -37.58 -0.54 0.47
CA PRO A 272 -38.29 -1.71 0.97
C PRO A 272 -39.61 -1.33 1.65
N SER A 273 -40.69 -2.07 1.35
CA SER A 273 -41.96 -1.92 2.08
C SER A 273 -41.83 -2.35 3.55
N PRO A 274 -42.77 -1.99 4.45
CA PRO A 274 -42.77 -2.48 5.83
C PRO A 274 -42.72 -4.01 5.95
N GLU A 275 -43.40 -4.74 5.06
CA GLU A 275 -43.36 -6.21 5.01
C GLU A 275 -41.98 -6.72 4.59
N ALA A 276 -41.35 -6.06 3.62
CA ALA A 276 -39.99 -6.35 3.21
C ALA A 276 -38.98 -6.10 4.35
N LEU A 277 -39.13 -5.01 5.10
CA LEU A 277 -38.30 -4.72 6.27
C LEU A 277 -38.49 -5.76 7.37
N SER A 278 -39.73 -6.19 7.63
CA SER A 278 -40.01 -7.27 8.59
C SER A 278 -39.35 -8.58 8.18
N MET A 279 -39.37 -8.92 6.89
CA MET A 279 -38.66 -10.10 6.37
C MET A 279 -37.14 -9.94 6.47
N PHE A 280 -36.61 -8.74 6.24
CA PHE A 280 -35.19 -8.44 6.45
C PHE A 280 -34.78 -8.60 7.92
N ASP A 281 -35.57 -8.11 8.87
CA ASP A 281 -35.27 -8.26 10.30
C ASP A 281 -35.16 -9.73 10.70
N ARG A 282 -36.03 -10.59 10.16
CA ARG A 282 -35.92 -12.04 10.33
C ARG A 282 -34.61 -12.59 9.75
N MET A 283 -34.27 -12.22 8.51
CA MET A 283 -33.00 -12.63 7.89
C MET A 283 -31.78 -12.15 8.69
N ARG A 284 -31.82 -10.94 9.25
CA ARG A 284 -30.74 -10.35 10.05
C ARG A 284 -30.50 -11.12 11.35
N LEU A 285 -31.55 -11.58 12.01
CA LEU A 285 -31.43 -12.43 13.21
C LEU A 285 -30.81 -13.80 12.91
N LEU A 286 -30.94 -14.29 11.68
CA LEU A 286 -30.35 -15.55 11.21
C LEU A 286 -28.94 -15.37 10.62
N ALA A 287 -28.51 -14.13 10.38
CA ALA A 287 -27.21 -13.86 9.80
C ALA A 287 -26.08 -14.27 10.77
N PRO A 288 -24.98 -14.87 10.29
CA PRO A 288 -23.85 -15.21 11.14
C PRO A 288 -23.28 -13.98 11.87
N ASN A 289 -22.71 -14.22 13.06
CA ASN A 289 -22.07 -13.19 13.87
C ASN A 289 -21.06 -12.41 12.99
N PRO A 290 -21.13 -11.06 12.95
CA PRO A 290 -20.19 -10.26 12.16
C PRO A 290 -18.70 -10.49 12.51
N ASP A 291 -18.38 -11.01 13.69
CA ASP A 291 -17.00 -11.31 14.13
C ASP A 291 -16.53 -12.72 13.73
N SER A 292 -17.34 -13.49 13.00
CA SER A 292 -16.96 -14.81 12.50
C SER A 292 -16.43 -14.75 11.06
N ASP A 293 -15.61 -15.73 10.68
CA ASP A 293 -15.16 -15.91 9.30
C ASP A 293 -16.34 -16.34 8.42
N ILE A 294 -16.84 -15.41 7.61
CA ILE A 294 -17.96 -15.66 6.70
C ILE A 294 -17.41 -15.81 5.29
N VAL A 295 -17.56 -17.01 4.73
CA VAL A 295 -17.08 -17.32 3.38
C VAL A 295 -18.06 -16.77 2.33
N ALA A 296 -17.53 -15.96 1.41
CA ALA A 296 -18.22 -15.51 0.22
C ALA A 296 -18.52 -16.68 -0.71
N GLN A 297 -19.76 -16.76 -1.18
CA GLN A 297 -20.26 -17.96 -1.83
C GLN A 297 -19.94 -17.96 -3.33
N THR A 298 -19.01 -18.79 -3.76
CA THR A 298 -18.63 -18.94 -5.18
C THR A 298 -19.44 -20.02 -5.92
N PHE A 299 -20.27 -20.77 -5.20
CA PHE A 299 -21.09 -21.88 -5.71
C PHE A 299 -20.27 -22.93 -6.48
N GLY A 300 -19.09 -23.28 -5.94
CA GLY A 300 -18.20 -24.29 -6.50
C GLY A 300 -17.37 -23.82 -7.70
N ARG A 301 -17.45 -22.55 -8.08
CA ARG A 301 -16.61 -21.97 -9.11
C ARG A 301 -15.28 -21.51 -8.50
N ALA A 302 -14.20 -21.72 -9.23
CA ALA A 302 -12.91 -21.14 -8.89
C ALA A 302 -13.00 -19.61 -8.96
N ILE A 303 -12.34 -18.95 -8.02
CA ILE A 303 -12.18 -17.51 -7.95
C ILE A 303 -10.78 -17.13 -8.44
N SER A 304 -10.63 -15.94 -9.04
CA SER A 304 -9.34 -15.47 -9.55
C SER A 304 -8.37 -15.03 -8.46
N THR A 305 -8.88 -14.78 -7.25
CA THR A 305 -8.13 -14.33 -6.07
C THR A 305 -8.17 -15.39 -4.97
N SER A 306 -7.29 -15.29 -3.98
CA SER A 306 -7.33 -16.16 -2.79
C SER A 306 -8.17 -15.59 -1.64
N TYR A 307 -8.87 -14.47 -1.83
CA TYR A 307 -9.63 -13.80 -0.77
C TYR A 307 -11.08 -14.27 -0.76
N GLU A 308 -11.39 -15.25 0.08
CA GLU A 308 -12.70 -15.94 0.09
C GLU A 308 -13.60 -15.52 1.26
N VAL A 309 -13.12 -14.68 2.18
CA VAL A 309 -13.82 -14.34 3.42
C VAL A 309 -14.20 -12.85 3.43
N PHE A 310 -15.32 -12.51 4.06
CA PHE A 310 -15.69 -11.11 4.34
C PHE A 310 -14.89 -10.55 5.52
N GLU A 311 -14.63 -9.24 5.51
CA GLU A 311 -14.07 -8.53 6.65
C GLU A 311 -14.93 -8.70 7.91
N TRP A 312 -14.31 -8.92 9.07
CA TRP A 312 -15.03 -8.93 10.34
C TRP A 312 -15.75 -7.58 10.54
N GLY A 313 -16.95 -7.62 11.11
CA GLY A 313 -17.78 -6.41 11.24
C GLY A 313 -18.51 -6.01 9.96
N SER A 314 -18.43 -6.79 8.87
CA SER A 314 -19.10 -6.47 7.60
C SER A 314 -20.60 -6.18 7.78
N PRO A 315 -21.10 -4.99 7.40
CA PRO A 315 -22.50 -4.63 7.54
C PRO A 315 -23.42 -5.53 6.72
N VAL A 316 -24.65 -5.66 7.22
CA VAL A 316 -25.78 -6.26 6.49
C VAL A 316 -26.90 -5.24 6.34
N LEU A 317 -27.57 -5.25 5.19
CA LEU A 317 -28.61 -4.28 4.87
C LEU A 317 -29.69 -4.89 3.96
N PRO A 318 -30.93 -4.36 3.98
CA PRO A 318 -31.97 -4.80 3.06
C PRO A 318 -31.67 -4.25 1.66
N VAL A 319 -31.78 -5.11 0.66
CA VAL A 319 -31.72 -4.69 -0.75
C VAL A 319 -32.88 -5.28 -1.53
N MET A 320 -33.44 -4.49 -2.43
CA MET A 320 -34.51 -4.92 -3.33
C MET A 320 -33.90 -5.38 -4.67
N VAL A 321 -34.19 -6.61 -5.06
CA VAL A 321 -33.79 -7.17 -6.35
C VAL A 321 -35.02 -7.76 -7.02
N ASN A 322 -35.43 -7.21 -8.16
CA ASN A 322 -36.64 -7.60 -8.89
C ASN A 322 -37.91 -7.64 -7.99
N GLY A 323 -38.07 -6.64 -7.12
CA GLY A 323 -39.23 -6.53 -6.23
C GLY A 323 -39.24 -7.47 -5.03
N ARG A 324 -38.17 -8.23 -4.79
CA ARG A 324 -37.99 -9.07 -3.58
C ARG A 324 -36.89 -8.49 -2.71
N VAL A 325 -37.07 -8.56 -1.40
CA VAL A 325 -36.02 -8.19 -0.44
C VAL A 325 -35.04 -9.33 -0.24
N TYR A 326 -33.77 -8.98 -0.21
CA TYR A 326 -32.65 -9.84 0.14
C TYR A 326 -31.87 -9.18 1.27
N LEU A 327 -31.16 -10.00 2.04
CA LEU A 327 -30.10 -9.52 2.90
C LEU A 327 -28.83 -9.42 2.06
N ALA A 328 -28.29 -8.20 1.92
CA ALA A 328 -26.96 -8.01 1.39
C ALA A 328 -25.96 -7.95 2.53
N ARG A 329 -24.80 -8.61 2.38
CA ARG A 329 -23.61 -8.41 3.21
C ARG A 329 -22.53 -7.78 2.35
N VAL A 330 -21.86 -6.77 2.88
CA VAL A 330 -20.81 -6.03 2.16
C VAL A 330 -19.59 -5.90 3.03
N GLY A 331 -18.42 -6.19 2.49
CA GLY A 331 -17.18 -6.12 3.27
C GLY A 331 -15.96 -6.20 2.38
N ARG A 332 -14.80 -5.84 2.92
CA ARG A 332 -13.54 -6.11 2.25
C ARG A 332 -13.28 -7.61 2.18
N ALA A 333 -12.54 -8.06 1.18
CA ALA A 333 -12.16 -9.46 1.03
C ALA A 333 -10.96 -9.79 1.92
N ILE A 334 -11.00 -10.89 2.67
CA ILE A 334 -9.94 -11.31 3.60
C ILE A 334 -9.30 -12.63 3.17
N LEU A 335 -7.98 -12.73 3.40
CA LEU A 335 -7.19 -13.96 3.37
C LEU A 335 -6.34 -14.03 4.64
N GLY A 336 -6.74 -14.88 5.58
CA GLY A 336 -6.10 -14.96 6.90
C GLY A 336 -6.26 -13.65 7.67
N TRP A 337 -5.17 -12.95 7.95
CA TRP A 337 -5.16 -11.65 8.62
C TRP A 337 -5.06 -10.47 7.62
N ARG A 338 -4.93 -10.75 6.31
CA ARG A 338 -4.83 -9.71 5.27
C ARG A 338 -6.20 -9.28 4.79
N VAL A 339 -6.45 -7.97 4.86
CA VAL A 339 -7.65 -7.34 4.33
C VAL A 339 -7.33 -6.70 2.97
N SER A 340 -7.95 -7.20 1.91
CA SER A 340 -7.87 -6.65 0.55
C SER A 340 -8.62 -5.33 0.43
N GLU A 341 -8.29 -4.56 -0.61
CA GLU A 341 -9.12 -3.44 -1.07
C GLU A 341 -10.29 -3.91 -1.96
N ASP A 342 -10.28 -5.18 -2.38
CA ASP A 342 -11.44 -5.81 -3.03
C ASP A 342 -12.62 -5.89 -2.07
N ILE A 343 -13.82 -5.73 -2.61
CA ILE A 343 -15.08 -5.72 -1.85
C ILE A 343 -15.92 -6.91 -2.28
N TRP A 344 -16.29 -7.73 -1.32
CA TRP A 344 -17.32 -8.73 -1.50
C TRP A 344 -18.70 -8.13 -1.25
N VAL A 345 -19.65 -8.54 -2.09
CA VAL A 345 -21.08 -8.34 -1.87
C VAL A 345 -21.76 -9.70 -1.95
N GLY A 346 -22.34 -10.16 -0.85
CA GLY A 346 -23.10 -11.41 -0.77
C GLY A 346 -24.59 -11.12 -0.66
N PHE A 347 -25.42 -11.91 -1.32
CA PHE A 347 -26.87 -11.81 -1.28
C PHE A 347 -27.46 -13.10 -0.75
N TYR A 348 -28.40 -12.95 0.18
CA TYR A 348 -29.05 -14.05 0.86
C TYR A 348 -30.56 -13.85 0.87
N GLU A 349 -31.29 -14.96 0.83
CA GLU A 349 -32.74 -14.98 0.96
C GLU A 349 -33.17 -15.93 2.09
N LEU A 350 -34.42 -15.82 2.53
CA LEU A 350 -35.00 -16.73 3.50
C LEU A 350 -35.63 -17.95 2.79
N VAL A 351 -35.15 -19.14 3.08
CA VAL A 351 -35.71 -20.43 2.62
C VAL A 351 -35.90 -21.33 3.83
N GLU A 352 -37.14 -21.79 4.08
CA GLU A 352 -37.44 -22.75 5.16
C GLU A 352 -36.86 -22.31 6.53
N GLU A 353 -37.02 -21.03 6.89
CA GLU A 353 -36.48 -20.43 8.13
C GLU A 353 -34.94 -20.39 8.22
N GLN A 354 -34.24 -20.55 7.10
CA GLN A 354 -32.79 -20.46 7.01
C GLN A 354 -32.34 -19.41 6.00
N LEU A 355 -31.17 -18.83 6.26
CA LEU A 355 -30.56 -17.87 5.36
C LEU A 355 -29.77 -18.62 4.27
N ALA A 356 -30.29 -18.62 3.05
CA ALA A 356 -29.68 -19.29 1.90
C ALA A 356 -28.94 -18.27 1.00
N PRO A 357 -27.66 -18.51 0.66
CA PRO A 357 -26.95 -17.64 -0.27
C PRO A 357 -27.45 -17.85 -1.70
N VAL A 358 -27.67 -16.77 -2.43
CA VAL A 358 -28.22 -16.82 -3.80
C VAL A 358 -27.30 -16.24 -4.86
N ALA A 359 -26.49 -15.27 -4.46
CA ALA A 359 -25.51 -14.63 -5.33
C ALA A 359 -24.36 -14.03 -4.49
N SER A 360 -23.22 -13.85 -5.12
CA SER A 360 -22.12 -13.03 -4.61
C SER A 360 -21.42 -12.33 -5.77
N ALA A 361 -20.74 -11.23 -5.46
CA ALA A 361 -20.00 -10.43 -6.41
C ALA A 361 -18.70 -9.95 -5.77
N LEU A 362 -17.59 -10.14 -6.49
CA LEU A 362 -16.31 -9.53 -6.15
C LEU A 362 -16.17 -8.24 -6.94
N VAL A 363 -15.95 -7.14 -6.25
CA VAL A 363 -15.80 -5.80 -6.82
C VAL A 363 -14.39 -5.30 -6.52
N THR A 364 -13.64 -4.93 -7.55
CA THR A 364 -12.25 -4.53 -7.43
C THR A 364 -12.09 -3.05 -7.78
N PRO A 365 -11.41 -2.24 -6.94
CA PRO A 365 -10.98 -0.91 -7.31
C PRO A 365 -9.80 -1.00 -8.28
N LEU A 366 -9.94 -0.39 -9.45
CA LEU A 366 -8.91 -0.34 -10.49
C LEU A 366 -8.40 1.09 -10.66
N ARG A 367 -7.08 1.26 -10.64
CA ARG A 367 -6.44 2.54 -10.95
C ARG A 367 -6.73 2.95 -12.39
N GLN A 368 -7.17 4.19 -12.58
CA GLN A 368 -7.46 4.79 -13.88
C GLN A 368 -6.92 6.21 -13.97
N GLY A 369 -6.79 6.69 -15.20
CA GLY A 369 -6.36 8.06 -15.48
C GLY A 369 -4.92 8.33 -15.05
N ASN A 370 -4.61 9.62 -14.94
CA ASN A 370 -3.28 10.10 -14.57
C ASN A 370 -3.17 10.19 -13.05
N ALA A 371 -2.03 9.73 -12.51
CA ALA A 371 -1.72 9.91 -11.10
C ALA A 371 -1.55 11.40 -10.75
N GLN A 372 -1.99 11.77 -9.55
CA GLN A 372 -1.75 13.07 -8.95
C GLN A 372 -0.64 12.93 -7.91
N ILE A 373 0.44 13.70 -8.06
CA ILE A 373 1.57 13.66 -7.14
C ILE A 373 1.54 14.92 -6.28
N SER A 374 1.54 14.73 -4.97
CA SER A 374 1.76 15.77 -3.99
C SER A 374 2.98 15.43 -3.15
N ILE A 375 3.72 16.46 -2.76
CA ILE A 375 4.94 16.32 -1.96
C ILE A 375 4.77 17.24 -0.77
N ARG A 376 4.95 16.67 0.42
CA ARG A 376 4.92 17.44 1.66
C ARG A 376 6.07 17.02 2.56
N LYS A 377 6.48 17.95 3.40
CA LYS A 377 7.28 17.62 4.58
C LYS A 377 6.36 16.88 5.54
N ARG A 378 6.83 15.77 6.12
CA ARG A 378 6.07 15.12 7.17
C ARG A 378 6.22 16.00 8.42
N GLU A 379 5.15 16.67 8.80
CA GLU A 379 5.08 17.31 10.11
C GLU A 379 5.01 16.18 11.14
N ASP A 380 5.80 16.28 12.21
CA ASP A 380 5.87 15.27 13.26
C ASP A 380 4.43 15.01 13.77
N HIS A 381 3.86 13.87 13.41
CA HIS A 381 2.62 13.40 14.00
C HIS A 381 3.01 12.76 15.34
N PRO A 382 2.55 13.33 16.47
CA PRO A 382 2.86 12.80 17.80
C PRO A 382 2.30 11.40 18.03
#